data_AF-A0A816F3I9-F1
#
_entry.id   AF-A0A816F3I9-F1
#
_cell.length_a   1.000
_cell.length_b   1.000
_cell.length_c   1.000
_cell.angle_alpha   90.00
_cell.angle_beta   90.00
_cell.angle_gamma   90.00
#
_symmetry.space_group_name_H-M   'P 1'
#
loop_
_entity.id
_entity.type
_entity.pdbx_description
1 polymer ?
#
loop_
_entity_poly.entity_id
_entity_poly.type
_entity_poly.pdbx_seq_one_letter_code
_entity_poly.pdbx_strand_id
1 'polypeptide(L)'
;ETQRCHPTARIQSSRRLTSLATTVDSDTLFPMAPRFHRIVRKIRRDESEISPCIKYLMFGFNILFWILGLMIAAIGIYAWIEKDTFNNFGRLTLGGTLFVDPALFFVLVGILMFFIGFAGCVGSLRENTCLLLFFSFALAIIFFAQLAFGTLIFIYREKVKNEGEKQLMIMIQSYRDDLDLQNMIDWIQRHWLHCCGINNYRNWESNIYFNCSSKILGSIEACGVPASCCRTEYFHNNKQCGYGTLEPSATTQMIYTEGCLPKALKWFERHILSVAIVIVILAVLQILSICFAQNLRNDILVQKAKWTWHTHPLMNYHRY
;
A
#
# COMPACT_ATOMS: atom_id res chain seq x y z
N GLU A 1 9.84 28.41 -24.89
CA GLU A 1 9.68 27.13 -25.61
C GLU A 1 8.32 26.51 -25.23
N THR A 2 7.17 27.02 -25.70
CA THR A 2 6.37 26.59 -26.88
C THR A 2 6.10 25.07 -26.94
N GLN A 3 4.87 24.53 -27.08
CA GLN A 3 3.61 25.14 -27.54
C GLN A 3 2.36 24.25 -27.29
N ARG A 4 1.20 24.91 -27.35
CA ARG A 4 -0.19 24.53 -27.05
C ARG A 4 -0.95 24.21 -28.36
N CYS A 5 -2.04 23.44 -28.29
CA CYS A 5 -2.90 23.06 -29.43
C CYS A 5 -3.82 24.19 -29.98
N HIS A 6 -3.89 24.31 -31.33
CA HIS A 6 -4.95 24.78 -32.29
C HIS A 6 -5.61 26.19 -32.17
N PRO A 7 -6.32 26.78 -33.19
CA PRO A 7 -6.42 26.60 -34.67
C PRO A 7 -6.47 27.95 -35.52
N THR A 8 -6.75 27.83 -36.85
CA THR A 8 -7.44 28.77 -37.82
C THR A 8 -6.73 29.78 -38.78
N ALA A 9 -7.30 29.84 -40.01
CA ALA A 9 -7.29 30.83 -41.14
C ALA A 9 -6.06 30.84 -42.10
N ARG A 10 -6.12 30.56 -43.43
CA ARG A 10 -6.94 30.96 -44.62
C ARG A 10 -6.47 32.26 -45.32
N ILE A 11 -6.38 32.19 -46.66
CA ILE A 11 -6.35 33.22 -47.76
C ILE A 11 -5.02 33.13 -48.56
N GLN A 12 -4.91 32.60 -49.79
CA GLN A 12 -5.59 32.78 -51.09
C GLN A 12 -4.87 33.79 -52.02
N SER A 13 -4.16 33.27 -53.03
CA SER A 13 -4.13 33.68 -54.45
C SER A 13 -2.99 32.86 -55.11
N SER A 14 -3.08 32.28 -56.30
CA SER A 14 -3.62 32.82 -57.55
C SER A 14 -4.10 31.66 -58.44
N ARG A 15 -5.33 31.79 -58.94
CA ARG A 15 -5.84 31.02 -60.08
C ARG A 15 -5.27 31.64 -61.36
N ARG A 16 -4.62 30.83 -62.20
CA ARG A 16 -4.86 30.83 -63.65
C ARG A 16 -4.13 29.69 -64.32
N LEU A 17 -4.90 28.76 -64.86
CA LEU A 17 -4.69 27.92 -66.06
C LEU A 17 -5.31 26.53 -65.89
N THR A 18 -6.62 26.50 -65.65
CA THR A 18 -7.49 25.44 -66.13
C THR A 18 -7.80 25.73 -67.61
N SER A 19 -7.13 25.05 -68.53
CA SER A 19 -7.54 24.94 -69.93
C SER A 19 -6.61 23.97 -70.69
N LEU A 20 -6.67 22.68 -70.35
CA LEU A 20 -6.43 21.60 -71.32
C LEU A 20 -7.03 20.31 -70.72
N ALA A 21 -8.34 20.19 -70.83
CA ALA A 21 -9.06 18.96 -70.55
C ALA A 21 -9.52 18.40 -71.90
N THR A 22 -8.99 17.22 -72.24
CA THR A 22 -9.41 16.19 -73.21
C THR A 22 -8.09 15.61 -73.76
N THR A 23 -7.75 14.32 -73.67
CA THR A 23 -8.48 13.07 -73.49
C THR A 23 -7.39 12.01 -73.28
N VAL A 24 -7.23 11.46 -72.09
CA VAL A 24 -6.63 10.13 -71.92
C VAL A 24 -7.40 9.47 -70.79
N ASP A 25 -8.10 8.39 -71.15
CA ASP A 25 -9.02 7.65 -70.31
C ASP A 25 -8.43 7.31 -68.94
N SER A 26 -9.17 7.70 -67.93
CA SER A 26 -9.22 7.00 -66.65
C SER A 26 -9.95 5.69 -66.94
N ASP A 27 -9.29 4.52 -66.83
CA ASP A 27 -9.95 3.26 -66.39
C ASP A 27 -9.09 1.97 -66.38
N THR A 28 -7.75 2.01 -66.53
CA THR A 28 -6.94 0.76 -66.50
C THR A 28 -5.81 0.67 -65.47
N LEU A 29 -5.67 1.62 -64.52
CA LEU A 29 -4.68 1.50 -63.45
C LEU A 29 -5.30 1.70 -62.05
N PHE A 30 -5.36 0.60 -61.29
CA PHE A 30 -5.77 0.47 -59.88
C PHE A 30 -7.26 0.29 -59.51
N PRO A 31 -7.87 -0.88 -59.80
CA PRO A 31 -9.00 -1.41 -59.03
C PRO A 31 -8.56 -2.21 -57.78
N MET A 32 -7.33 -2.00 -57.26
CA MET A 32 -6.76 -2.83 -56.18
C MET A 32 -6.91 -2.26 -54.76
N ALA A 33 -7.38 -1.02 -54.58
CA ALA A 33 -7.46 -0.36 -53.28
C ALA A 33 -8.40 -1.03 -52.25
N PRO A 34 -9.64 -1.45 -52.59
CA PRO A 34 -10.55 -2.02 -51.59
C PRO A 34 -10.21 -3.46 -51.18
N ARG A 35 -9.56 -4.24 -52.08
CA ARG A 35 -9.06 -5.59 -51.77
C ARG A 35 -7.81 -5.54 -50.92
N PHE A 36 -6.85 -4.67 -51.23
CA PHE A 36 -5.64 -4.50 -50.42
C PHE A 36 -5.99 -4.05 -48.99
N HIS A 37 -6.92 -3.11 -48.85
CA HIS A 37 -7.37 -2.65 -47.54
C HIS A 37 -8.18 -3.70 -46.75
N ARG A 38 -8.87 -4.62 -47.44
CA ARG A 38 -9.51 -5.79 -46.82
C ARG A 38 -8.50 -6.87 -46.44
N ILE A 39 -7.47 -7.12 -47.25
CA ILE A 39 -6.39 -8.06 -46.99
C ILE A 39 -5.54 -7.59 -45.81
N VAL A 40 -5.16 -6.31 -45.77
CA VAL A 40 -4.46 -5.71 -44.61
C VAL A 40 -5.32 -5.77 -43.35
N ARG A 41 -6.64 -5.53 -43.44
CA ARG A 41 -7.56 -5.72 -42.31
C ARG A 41 -7.73 -7.18 -41.88
N LYS A 42 -7.58 -8.14 -42.79
CA LYS A 42 -7.68 -9.58 -42.52
C LYS A 42 -6.38 -10.09 -41.86
N ILE A 43 -5.22 -9.74 -42.41
CA ILE A 43 -3.89 -10.02 -41.82
C ILE A 43 -3.76 -9.41 -40.42
N ARG A 44 -4.26 -8.18 -40.23
CA ARG A 44 -4.32 -7.48 -38.93
C ARG A 44 -5.16 -8.19 -37.86
N ARG A 45 -6.13 -9.02 -38.28
CA ARG A 45 -7.09 -9.68 -37.40
C ARG A 45 -6.65 -11.10 -37.04
N ASP A 46 -5.71 -11.68 -37.78
CA ASP A 46 -5.40 -13.12 -37.73
C ASP A 46 -4.29 -13.52 -36.75
N GLU A 47 -3.74 -12.64 -35.89
CA GLU A 47 -3.16 -13.06 -34.59
C GLU A 47 -2.69 -11.84 -33.77
N SER A 48 -3.50 -11.40 -32.79
CA SER A 48 -2.91 -10.68 -31.67
C SER A 48 -2.05 -11.66 -30.90
N GLU A 49 -0.71 -11.57 -31.02
CA GLU A 49 0.26 -12.42 -30.31
C GLU A 49 0.22 -12.26 -28.77
N ILE A 50 -0.66 -11.39 -28.27
CA ILE A 50 -0.87 -11.16 -26.84
C ILE A 50 -1.74 -12.30 -26.29
N SER A 51 -1.15 -13.15 -25.44
CA SER A 51 -1.89 -14.23 -24.78
C SER A 51 -3.06 -13.67 -23.96
N PRO A 52 -4.33 -13.99 -24.31
CA PRO A 52 -5.49 -13.49 -23.59
C PRO A 52 -5.47 -13.89 -22.11
N CYS A 53 -4.92 -15.07 -21.81
CA CYS A 53 -4.78 -15.58 -20.44
C CYS A 53 -3.98 -14.63 -19.55
N ILE A 54 -2.82 -14.15 -20.02
CA ILE A 54 -1.96 -13.23 -19.25
C ILE A 54 -2.68 -11.90 -19.03
N LYS A 55 -3.39 -11.39 -20.04
CA LYS A 55 -4.16 -10.14 -19.93
C LYS A 55 -5.26 -10.22 -18.86
N TYR A 56 -6.07 -11.27 -18.88
CA TYR A 56 -7.16 -11.44 -17.90
C TYR A 56 -6.65 -11.80 -16.51
N LEU A 57 -5.59 -12.60 -16.39
CA LEU A 57 -4.95 -12.92 -15.13
C LEU A 57 -4.36 -11.66 -14.47
N MET A 58 -3.63 -10.85 -15.24
CA MET A 58 -3.06 -9.59 -14.76
C MET A 58 -4.17 -8.59 -14.37
N PHE A 59 -5.25 -8.50 -15.14
CA PHE A 59 -6.40 -7.68 -14.77
C PHE A 59 -7.06 -8.17 -13.46
N GLY A 60 -7.27 -9.49 -13.34
CA GLY A 60 -7.87 -10.12 -12.16
C GLY A 60 -7.08 -9.90 -10.87
N PHE A 61 -5.74 -10.01 -10.91
CA PHE A 61 -4.94 -9.71 -9.73
C PHE A 61 -4.92 -8.21 -9.40
N ASN A 62 -4.81 -7.34 -10.40
CA ASN A 62 -4.78 -5.89 -10.16
C ASN A 62 -6.12 -5.36 -9.62
N ILE A 63 -7.27 -5.91 -10.03
CA ILE A 63 -8.56 -5.47 -9.51
C ILE A 63 -8.72 -5.83 -8.03
N LEU A 64 -8.19 -6.98 -7.60
CA LEU A 64 -8.19 -7.37 -6.18
C LEU A 64 -7.37 -6.38 -5.34
N PHE A 65 -6.15 -6.06 -5.78
CA PHE A 65 -5.31 -5.07 -5.08
C PHE A 65 -5.92 -3.66 -5.11
N TRP A 66 -6.61 -3.30 -6.18
CA TRP A 66 -7.29 -2.02 -6.30
C TRP A 66 -8.44 -1.89 -5.29
N ILE A 67 -9.30 -2.92 -5.18
CA ILE A 67 -10.37 -2.97 -4.19
C ILE A 67 -9.80 -2.98 -2.77
N LEU A 68 -8.75 -3.78 -2.52
CA LEU A 68 -8.08 -3.81 -1.22
C LEU A 68 -7.52 -2.43 -0.84
N GLY A 69 -6.91 -1.70 -1.79
CA GLY A 69 -6.44 -0.34 -1.60
C GLY A 69 -7.56 0.62 -1.21
N LEU A 70 -8.73 0.53 -1.86
CA LEU A 70 -9.93 1.31 -1.49
C LEU A 70 -10.39 1.00 -0.06
N MET A 71 -10.46 -0.28 0.31
CA MET A 71 -10.89 -0.68 1.66
C MET A 71 -9.92 -0.16 2.72
N ILE A 72 -8.61 -0.29 2.50
CA ILE A 72 -7.59 0.22 3.42
C ILE A 72 -7.66 1.75 3.54
N ALA A 73 -7.81 2.45 2.42
CA ALA A 73 -7.97 3.91 2.43
C ALA A 73 -9.23 4.35 3.17
N ALA A 74 -10.37 3.65 2.95
CA ALA A 74 -11.62 3.94 3.64
C ALA A 74 -11.52 3.72 5.15
N ILE A 75 -10.90 2.62 5.58
CA ILE A 75 -10.64 2.34 7.01
C ILE A 75 -9.72 3.41 7.62
N GLY A 76 -8.66 3.80 6.91
CA GLY A 76 -7.76 4.86 7.36
C GLY A 76 -8.45 6.21 7.50
N ILE A 77 -9.30 6.59 6.53
CA ILE A 77 -10.07 7.84 6.55
C ILE A 77 -11.08 7.80 7.70
N TYR A 78 -11.79 6.68 7.88
CA TYR A 78 -12.72 6.50 8.98
C TYR A 78 -12.02 6.68 10.33
N ALA A 79 -10.90 5.98 10.55
CA ALA A 79 -10.12 6.11 11.78
C ALA A 79 -9.56 7.52 11.99
N TRP A 80 -9.16 8.21 10.92
CA TRP A 80 -8.67 9.59 11.00
C TRP A 80 -9.79 10.58 11.40
N ILE A 81 -10.99 10.44 10.83
CA ILE A 81 -12.15 11.29 11.17
C ILE A 81 -12.59 11.07 12.61
N GLU A 82 -12.64 9.81 13.07
CA GLU A 82 -13.00 9.48 14.45
C GLU A 82 -12.01 10.14 15.42
N LYS A 83 -10.70 10.00 15.17
CA LYS A 83 -9.65 10.66 15.96
C LYS A 83 -9.73 12.19 15.95
N ASP A 84 -9.95 12.81 14.80
CA ASP A 84 -10.02 14.28 14.69
C ASP A 84 -11.25 14.84 15.42
N THR A 85 -12.37 14.13 15.36
CA THR A 85 -13.60 14.52 16.08
C THR A 85 -13.39 14.57 17.60
N PHE A 86 -12.57 13.67 18.17
CA PHE A 86 -12.17 13.71 19.59
C PHE A 86 -11.06 14.74 19.88
N ASN A 87 -10.10 14.92 18.98
CA ASN A 87 -8.93 15.79 19.17
C ASN A 87 -9.17 17.29 18.90
N ASN A 88 -10.27 17.65 18.25
CA ASN A 88 -10.70 19.04 18.07
C ASN A 88 -10.98 19.79 19.40
N PHE A 89 -11.01 19.10 20.54
CA PHE A 89 -11.02 19.70 21.89
C PHE A 89 -9.64 19.82 22.57
N GLY A 90 -8.56 19.28 21.99
CA GLY A 90 -7.35 19.01 22.77
C GLY A 90 -6.00 19.47 22.22
N ARG A 91 -5.60 19.12 20.98
CA ARG A 91 -4.15 19.06 20.67
C ARG A 91 -3.77 19.35 19.22
N LEU A 92 -4.27 20.44 18.65
CA LEU A 92 -3.78 20.96 17.36
C LEU A 92 -2.34 21.55 17.44
N THR A 93 -1.55 21.25 18.48
CA THR A 93 -0.28 21.95 18.74
C THR A 93 0.74 21.08 19.47
N LEU A 94 1.28 20.04 18.82
CA LEU A 94 2.63 19.60 19.16
C LEU A 94 3.30 18.82 18.01
N GLY A 95 3.99 19.58 17.16
CA GLY A 95 5.31 19.23 16.64
C GLY A 95 5.47 17.88 15.93
N GLY A 96 5.04 17.84 14.67
CA GLY A 96 5.85 17.25 13.60
C GLY A 96 6.15 15.75 13.68
N THR A 97 5.14 14.89 13.53
CA THR A 97 5.35 13.56 12.92
C THR A 97 4.10 13.09 12.16
N LEU A 98 3.91 13.62 10.95
CA LEU A 98 2.91 13.14 9.97
C LEU A 98 2.99 11.61 9.71
N PHE A 99 4.09 10.96 10.10
CA PHE A 99 4.38 9.54 9.92
C PHE A 99 4.11 8.66 11.16
N VAL A 100 3.73 9.22 12.32
CA VAL A 100 3.56 8.44 13.56
C VAL A 100 2.09 8.12 13.86
N ASP A 101 1.12 8.76 13.20
CA ASP A 101 -0.29 8.36 13.31
C ASP A 101 -0.57 7.11 12.47
N PRO A 102 -0.95 5.96 13.08
CA PRO A 102 -1.30 4.77 12.33
C PRO A 102 -2.43 4.99 11.32
N ALA A 103 -3.40 5.88 11.62
CA ALA A 103 -4.53 6.14 10.72
C ALA A 103 -4.06 6.79 9.41
N LEU A 104 -3.22 7.82 9.49
CA LEU A 104 -2.63 8.49 8.33
C LEU A 104 -1.75 7.53 7.50
N PHE A 105 -1.00 6.64 8.16
CA PHE A 105 -0.23 5.61 7.46
C PHE A 105 -1.13 4.70 6.60
N PHE A 106 -2.26 4.22 7.14
CA PHE A 106 -3.22 3.42 6.37
C PHE A 106 -3.81 4.21 5.19
N VAL A 107 -4.15 5.48 5.36
CA VAL A 107 -4.61 6.35 4.26
C VAL A 107 -3.58 6.43 3.14
N LEU A 108 -2.32 6.74 3.48
CA LEU A 108 -1.24 6.89 2.50
C LEU A 108 -0.99 5.59 1.72
N VAL A 109 -0.89 4.46 2.42
CA VAL A 109 -0.71 3.14 1.80
C VAL A 109 -1.90 2.78 0.91
N GLY A 110 -3.13 3.00 1.40
CA GLY A 110 -4.35 2.71 0.64
C GLY A 110 -4.45 3.53 -0.64
N ILE A 111 -4.15 4.83 -0.59
CA ILE A 111 -4.14 5.71 -1.77
C ILE A 111 -3.06 5.28 -2.78
N LEU A 112 -1.85 4.96 -2.31
CA LEU A 112 -0.78 4.48 -3.18
C LEU A 112 -1.18 3.19 -3.90
N MET A 113 -1.73 2.23 -3.15
CA MET A 113 -2.24 0.96 -3.69
C MET A 113 -3.37 1.19 -4.70
N PHE A 114 -4.28 2.14 -4.43
CA PHE A 114 -5.35 2.51 -5.35
C PHE A 114 -4.82 3.00 -6.70
N PHE A 115 -3.87 3.95 -6.71
CA PHE A 115 -3.35 4.49 -7.96
C PHE A 115 -2.55 3.45 -8.76
N ILE A 116 -1.74 2.63 -8.08
CA ILE A 116 -0.97 1.55 -8.72
C ILE A 116 -1.92 0.49 -9.29
N GLY A 117 -2.90 0.04 -8.51
CA GLY A 117 -3.89 -0.93 -8.95
C GLY A 117 -4.74 -0.41 -10.12
N PHE A 118 -5.16 0.85 -10.08
CA PHE A 118 -5.89 1.51 -11.16
C PHE A 118 -5.05 1.57 -12.45
N ALA A 119 -3.79 1.99 -12.35
CA ALA A 119 -2.89 2.04 -13.50
C ALA A 119 -2.63 0.64 -14.08
N GLY A 120 -2.49 -0.39 -13.24
CA GLY A 120 -2.36 -1.79 -13.67
C GLY A 120 -3.61 -2.30 -14.40
N CYS A 121 -4.80 -2.04 -13.87
CA CYS A 121 -6.07 -2.43 -14.48
C CYS A 121 -6.34 -1.71 -15.81
N VAL A 122 -6.24 -0.38 -15.83
CA VAL A 122 -6.50 0.41 -17.04
C VAL A 122 -5.40 0.19 -18.07
N GLY A 123 -4.14 0.06 -17.63
CA GLY A 123 -3.01 -0.24 -18.48
C GLY A 123 -3.17 -1.56 -19.25
N SER A 124 -3.60 -2.62 -18.57
CA SER A 124 -3.84 -3.93 -19.20
C SER A 124 -5.07 -3.92 -20.11
N LEU A 125 -6.20 -3.33 -19.69
CA LEU A 125 -7.43 -3.29 -20.48
C LEU A 125 -7.34 -2.40 -21.72
N ARG A 126 -6.76 -1.20 -21.56
CA ARG A 126 -6.65 -0.20 -22.64
C ARG A 126 -5.39 -0.37 -23.48
N GLU A 127 -4.55 -1.35 -23.17
CA GLU A 127 -3.27 -1.58 -23.85
C GLU A 127 -2.41 -0.30 -23.89
N ASN A 128 -2.47 0.47 -22.80
CA ASN A 128 -1.77 1.75 -22.68
C ASN A 128 -0.37 1.51 -22.11
N THR A 129 0.62 1.60 -22.99
CA THR A 129 2.04 1.37 -22.69
C THR A 129 2.61 2.35 -21.66
N CYS A 130 2.06 3.57 -21.55
CA CYS A 130 2.50 4.54 -20.54
C CYS A 130 2.03 4.13 -19.14
N LEU A 131 0.76 3.70 -19.00
CA LEU A 131 0.22 3.23 -17.73
C LEU A 131 0.87 1.91 -17.27
N LEU A 132 1.13 0.98 -18.19
CA LEU A 132 1.87 -0.25 -17.90
C LEU A 132 3.33 0.02 -17.47
N LEU A 133 3.97 1.04 -18.07
CA LEU A 133 5.30 1.47 -17.66
C LEU A 133 5.29 2.08 -16.26
N PHE A 134 4.34 2.98 -15.97
CA PHE A 134 4.17 3.54 -14.64
C PHE A 134 3.93 2.45 -13.59
N PHE A 135 3.01 1.52 -13.85
CA PHE A 135 2.71 0.40 -12.96
C PHE A 135 3.95 -0.44 -12.63
N SER A 136 4.67 -0.90 -13.66
CA SER A 136 5.86 -1.74 -13.48
C SER A 136 7.02 -0.99 -12.81
N PHE A 137 7.22 0.29 -13.13
CA PHE A 137 8.23 1.12 -12.50
C PHE A 137 7.90 1.39 -11.02
N ALA A 138 6.64 1.69 -10.69
CA ALA A 138 6.20 1.88 -9.31
C ALA A 138 6.40 0.60 -8.48
N LEU A 139 6.03 -0.58 -9.02
CA LEU A 139 6.29 -1.86 -8.36
C LEU A 139 7.78 -2.13 -8.17
N ALA A 140 8.63 -1.77 -9.13
CA ALA A 140 10.08 -1.92 -9.00
C ALA A 140 10.63 -1.05 -7.87
N ILE A 141 10.21 0.22 -7.77
CA ILE A 141 10.59 1.11 -6.66
C ILE A 141 10.19 0.51 -5.32
N ILE A 142 8.94 0.03 -5.20
CA ILE A 142 8.44 -0.58 -3.96
C ILE A 142 9.27 -1.81 -3.60
N PHE A 143 9.63 -2.65 -4.58
CA PHE A 143 10.44 -3.85 -4.35
C PHE A 143 11.82 -3.50 -3.78
N PHE A 144 12.53 -2.55 -4.40
CA PHE A 144 13.82 -2.11 -3.90
C PHE A 144 13.72 -1.40 -2.54
N ALA A 145 12.67 -0.61 -2.31
CA ALA A 145 12.41 0.01 -1.02
C ALA A 145 12.17 -1.03 0.09
N GLN A 146 11.43 -2.11 -0.20
CA GLN A 146 11.21 -3.22 0.74
C GLN A 146 12.52 -3.96 1.06
N LEU A 147 13.35 -4.25 0.06
CA LEU A 147 14.66 -4.88 0.26
C LEU A 147 15.59 -3.99 1.10
N ALA A 148 15.63 -2.69 0.80
CA ALA A 148 16.41 -1.73 1.57
C ALA A 148 15.91 -1.64 3.02
N PHE A 149 14.60 -1.52 3.23
CA PHE A 149 13.99 -1.45 4.54
C PHE A 149 14.26 -2.72 5.37
N GLY A 150 14.07 -3.91 4.79
CA GLY A 150 14.36 -5.17 5.46
C GLY A 150 15.83 -5.31 5.86
N THR A 151 16.74 -4.89 4.98
CA THR A 151 18.18 -4.89 5.27
C THR A 151 18.54 -3.91 6.38
N LEU A 152 17.99 -2.70 6.35
CA LEU A 152 18.22 -1.68 7.39
C LEU A 152 17.71 -2.12 8.75
N ILE A 153 16.52 -2.73 8.84
CA ILE A 153 15.99 -3.30 10.08
C ILE A 153 16.94 -4.35 10.63
N PHE A 154 17.45 -5.24 9.78
CA PHE A 154 18.36 -6.30 10.21
C PHE A 154 19.68 -5.75 10.77
N ILE A 155 20.26 -4.76 10.09
CA ILE A 155 21.50 -4.09 10.51
C ILE A 155 21.29 -3.33 11.84
N TYR A 156 20.20 -2.59 11.97
CA TYR A 156 19.93 -1.72 13.12
C TYR A 156 19.00 -2.36 14.17
N ARG A 157 18.92 -3.70 14.22
CA ARG A 157 17.96 -4.43 15.07
C ARG A 157 17.97 -4.00 16.54
N GLU A 158 19.14 -3.73 17.11
CA GLU A 158 19.28 -3.31 18.51
C GLU A 158 18.76 -1.90 18.73
N LYS A 159 19.04 -0.99 17.79
CA LYS A 159 18.52 0.37 17.83
C LYS A 159 17.00 0.39 17.68
N VAL A 160 16.46 -0.43 16.77
CA VAL A 160 15.01 -0.60 16.57
C VAL A 160 14.36 -1.14 17.85
N LYS A 161 14.97 -2.14 18.50
CA LYS A 161 14.48 -2.67 19.78
C LYS A 161 14.45 -1.59 20.86
N ASN A 162 15.55 -0.88 21.08
CA ASN A 162 15.66 0.14 22.12
C ASN A 162 14.69 1.31 21.88
N GLU A 163 14.54 1.75 20.63
CA GLU A 163 13.60 2.81 20.30
C GLU A 163 12.15 2.32 20.44
N GLY A 164 11.86 1.08 20.04
CA GLY A 164 10.57 0.43 20.27
C GLY A 164 10.19 0.37 21.75
N GLU A 165 11.13 0.00 22.63
CA GLU A 165 10.91 -0.02 24.08
C GLU A 165 10.56 1.37 24.64
N LYS A 166 11.22 2.44 24.17
CA LYS A 166 10.87 3.81 24.56
C LYS A 166 9.47 4.19 24.08
N GLN A 167 9.11 3.84 22.85
CA GLN A 167 7.77 4.12 22.32
C GLN A 167 6.68 3.37 23.11
N LEU A 168 6.93 2.10 23.44
CA LEU A 168 6.04 1.33 24.31
C LEU A 168 5.91 1.95 25.71
N MET A 169 6.99 2.56 26.22
CA MET A 169 6.95 3.26 27.52
C MET A 169 6.08 4.50 27.48
N ILE A 170 6.15 5.29 26.40
CA ILE A 170 5.26 6.43 26.18
C ILE A 170 3.79 5.96 26.12
N MET A 171 3.53 4.82 25.47
CA MET A 171 2.19 4.21 25.44
C MET A 171 1.69 3.83 26.84
N ILE A 172 2.54 3.28 27.72
CA ILE A 172 2.17 3.02 29.11
C ILE A 172 1.90 4.32 29.88
N GLN A 173 2.73 5.35 29.68
CA GLN A 173 2.56 6.64 30.36
C GLN A 173 1.23 7.32 29.97
N SER A 174 0.87 7.24 28.69
CA SER A 174 -0.37 7.81 28.13
C SER A 174 -1.55 6.84 28.12
N TYR A 175 -1.48 5.72 28.84
CA TYR A 175 -2.51 4.68 28.83
C TYR A 175 -3.93 5.18 29.14
N ARG A 176 -4.09 6.22 29.99
CA ARG A 176 -5.40 6.81 30.32
C ARG A 176 -5.78 8.03 29.47
N ASP A 177 -4.87 8.48 28.61
CA ASP A 177 -5.07 9.70 27.80
C ASP A 177 -5.94 9.43 26.57
N ASP A 178 -5.95 8.18 26.07
CA ASP A 178 -6.63 7.76 24.86
C ASP A 178 -7.34 6.41 25.09
N LEU A 179 -8.66 6.38 24.84
CA LEU A 179 -9.50 5.19 24.99
C LEU A 179 -9.14 4.08 24.00
N ASP A 180 -8.71 4.41 22.79
CA ASP A 180 -8.30 3.43 21.78
C ASP A 180 -6.96 2.80 22.16
N LEU A 181 -6.02 3.61 22.64
CA LEU A 181 -4.76 3.14 23.19
C LEU A 181 -4.99 2.21 24.38
N GLN A 182 -5.87 2.60 25.30
CA GLN A 182 -6.27 1.79 26.44
C GLN A 182 -6.83 0.45 25.98
N ASN A 183 -7.83 0.46 25.08
CA ASN A 183 -8.48 -0.75 24.56
C ASN A 183 -7.48 -1.68 23.86
N MET A 184 -6.54 -1.11 23.09
CA MET A 184 -5.49 -1.87 22.42
C MET A 184 -4.56 -2.55 23.43
N ILE A 185 -4.04 -1.82 24.42
CA ILE A 185 -3.16 -2.38 25.46
C ILE A 185 -3.89 -3.45 26.25
N ASP A 186 -5.15 -3.19 26.62
CA ASP A 186 -5.99 -4.14 27.35
C ASP A 186 -6.24 -5.42 26.56
N TRP A 187 -6.48 -5.31 25.25
CA TRP A 187 -6.63 -6.46 24.37
C TRP A 187 -5.35 -7.27 24.27
N ILE A 188 -4.19 -6.63 24.09
CA ILE A 188 -2.89 -7.30 24.01
C ILE A 188 -2.58 -8.06 25.30
N GLN A 189 -2.74 -7.39 26.45
CA GLN A 189 -2.44 -7.97 27.76
C GLN A 189 -3.37 -9.11 28.13
N ARG A 190 -4.67 -8.93 27.89
CA ARG A 190 -5.68 -9.88 28.35
C ARG A 190 -5.96 -11.02 27.38
N HIS A 191 -6.04 -10.73 26.09
CA HIS A 191 -6.56 -11.69 25.10
C HIS A 191 -5.47 -12.30 24.23
N TRP A 192 -4.45 -11.52 23.85
CA TRP A 192 -3.46 -12.00 22.88
C TRP A 192 -2.27 -12.71 23.53
N LEU A 193 -1.61 -12.05 24.48
CA LEU A 193 -0.31 -12.50 25.01
C LEU A 193 -0.34 -12.96 26.47
N HIS A 194 -1.42 -12.67 27.21
CA HIS A 194 -1.53 -12.99 28.64
C HIS A 194 -0.32 -12.50 29.43
N CYS A 195 -0.05 -11.20 29.34
CA CYS A 195 1.16 -10.52 29.83
C CYS A 195 0.79 -9.25 30.60
N CYS A 196 1.77 -8.64 31.27
CA CYS A 196 1.58 -7.36 31.94
C CYS A 196 2.82 -6.47 31.80
N GLY A 197 2.60 -5.23 31.36
CA GLY A 197 3.67 -4.25 31.13
C GLY A 197 4.52 -4.59 29.90
N ILE A 198 5.68 -3.95 29.77
CA ILE A 198 6.56 -4.09 28.60
C ILE A 198 7.50 -5.26 28.80
N ASN A 199 8.42 -5.13 29.75
CA ASN A 199 9.39 -6.16 30.14
C ASN A 199 8.92 -6.90 31.40
N ASN A 200 8.16 -6.23 32.27
CA ASN A 200 7.54 -6.80 33.46
C ASN A 200 6.36 -5.93 33.93
N TYR A 201 5.57 -6.47 34.86
CA TYR A 201 4.41 -5.78 35.42
C TYR A 201 4.75 -4.45 36.14
N ARG A 202 5.99 -4.25 36.62
CA ARG A 202 6.41 -3.01 37.29
C ARG A 202 6.57 -1.83 36.34
N ASN A 203 6.54 -2.04 35.02
CA ASN A 203 6.52 -0.92 34.07
C ASN A 203 5.34 0.04 34.31
N TRP A 204 4.26 -0.44 34.95
CA TRP A 204 3.13 0.39 35.37
C TRP A 204 3.46 1.42 36.46
N GLU A 205 4.57 1.27 37.20
CA GLU A 205 5.05 2.30 38.15
C GLU A 205 5.34 3.64 37.46
N SER A 206 5.57 3.63 36.14
CA SER A 206 5.84 4.84 35.37
C SER A 206 4.59 5.57 34.87
N ASN A 207 3.40 5.01 35.07
CA ASN A 207 2.14 5.68 34.77
C ASN A 207 1.63 6.47 35.99
N ILE A 208 1.14 7.70 35.76
CA ILE A 208 0.70 8.61 36.83
C ILE A 208 -0.48 8.08 37.65
N TYR A 209 -1.30 7.17 37.14
CA TYR A 209 -2.44 6.61 37.88
C TYR A 209 -2.05 5.40 38.74
N PHE A 210 -1.09 4.60 38.26
CA PHE A 210 -0.68 3.34 38.88
C PHE A 210 0.53 3.47 39.82
N ASN A 211 1.32 4.55 39.68
CA ASN A 211 2.44 4.82 40.56
C ASN A 211 1.99 4.87 42.04
N CYS A 212 2.79 4.28 42.93
CA CYS A 212 2.51 4.28 44.37
C CYS A 212 2.41 5.68 44.99
N SER A 213 3.21 6.63 44.52
CA SER A 213 3.17 8.03 44.97
C SER A 213 1.83 8.70 44.68
N SER A 214 1.08 8.19 43.70
CA SER A 214 -0.22 8.72 43.29
C SER A 214 -1.33 8.43 44.30
N LYS A 215 -1.06 7.63 45.33
CA LYS A 215 -1.92 7.49 46.51
C LYS A 215 -2.13 8.85 47.20
N ILE A 216 -1.10 9.71 47.18
CA ILE A 216 -1.17 11.08 47.73
C ILE A 216 -2.10 11.97 46.88
N LEU A 217 -2.14 11.73 45.56
CA LEU A 217 -3.06 12.43 44.64
C LEU A 217 -4.49 11.86 44.65
N GLY A 218 -4.77 10.85 45.48
CA GLY A 218 -6.09 10.21 45.56
C GLY A 218 -6.39 9.24 44.41
N SER A 219 -5.38 8.75 43.68
CA SER A 219 -5.60 7.71 42.67
C SER A 219 -6.01 6.40 43.34
N ILE A 220 -7.18 5.87 42.94
CA ILE A 220 -7.73 4.61 43.44
C ILE A 220 -6.89 3.42 42.97
N GLU A 221 -6.22 3.54 41.83
CA GLU A 221 -5.43 2.47 41.20
C GLU A 221 -3.93 2.54 41.57
N ALA A 222 -3.56 3.45 42.49
CA ALA A 222 -2.18 3.60 42.94
C ALA A 222 -1.63 2.30 43.51
N CYS A 223 -0.32 2.08 43.33
CA CYS A 223 0.37 0.82 43.64
C CYS A 223 -0.23 -0.42 42.96
N GLY A 224 -0.91 -0.25 41.82
CA GLY A 224 -1.55 -1.34 41.10
C GLY A 224 -1.10 -1.51 39.67
N VAL A 225 -1.73 -2.45 38.98
CA VAL A 225 -1.68 -2.62 37.53
C VAL A 225 -3.10 -2.60 36.97
N PRO A 226 -3.31 -2.31 35.67
CA PRO A 226 -4.64 -2.34 35.09
C PRO A 226 -5.29 -3.72 35.20
N ALA A 227 -6.62 -3.75 35.19
CA ALA A 227 -7.38 -4.99 35.28
C ALA A 227 -7.11 -5.97 34.12
N SER A 228 -6.63 -5.48 32.96
CA SER A 228 -6.21 -6.32 31.83
C SER A 228 -4.98 -7.20 32.12
N CYS A 229 -4.16 -6.83 33.11
CA CYS A 229 -3.06 -7.66 33.59
C CYS A 229 -3.50 -8.86 34.44
N CYS A 230 -4.77 -8.92 34.84
CA CYS A 230 -5.25 -10.00 35.68
C CYS A 230 -5.42 -11.29 34.89
N ARG A 231 -5.13 -12.41 35.56
CA ARG A 231 -5.37 -13.73 34.99
C ARG A 231 -6.87 -13.95 34.78
N THR A 232 -7.20 -14.64 33.70
CA THR A 232 -8.60 -14.88 33.28
C THR A 232 -9.43 -15.55 34.38
N GLU A 233 -8.83 -16.42 35.18
CA GLU A 233 -9.46 -17.12 36.31
C GLU A 233 -9.96 -16.17 37.41
N TYR A 234 -9.27 -15.05 37.65
CA TYR A 234 -9.61 -14.10 38.72
C TYR A 234 -10.41 -12.89 38.22
N PHE A 235 -10.37 -12.61 36.92
CA PHE A 235 -11.00 -11.42 36.33
C PHE A 235 -12.53 -11.42 36.47
N HIS A 236 -13.19 -12.59 36.35
CA HIS A 236 -14.66 -12.67 36.42
C HIS A 236 -15.21 -12.38 37.82
N ASN A 237 -14.42 -12.66 38.86
CA ASN A 237 -14.85 -12.58 40.25
C ASN A 237 -14.36 -11.30 40.93
N ASN A 238 -13.26 -10.70 40.46
CA ASN A 238 -12.68 -9.51 41.06
C ASN A 238 -12.03 -8.60 40.01
N LYS A 239 -12.66 -7.46 39.73
CA LYS A 239 -12.08 -6.42 38.85
C LYS A 239 -10.93 -5.63 39.51
N GLN A 240 -10.70 -5.83 40.80
CA GLN A 240 -9.65 -5.19 41.60
C GLN A 240 -8.43 -6.10 41.82
N CYS A 241 -8.32 -7.20 41.08
CA CYS A 241 -7.18 -8.13 41.11
C CYS A 241 -5.80 -7.48 40.89
N GLY A 242 -5.74 -6.32 40.22
CA GLY A 242 -4.51 -5.56 40.00
C GLY A 242 -4.16 -4.58 41.11
N TYR A 243 -4.97 -4.44 42.16
CA TYR A 243 -4.78 -3.40 43.18
C TYR A 243 -3.71 -3.82 44.19
N GLY A 244 -2.85 -2.87 44.57
CA GLY A 244 -1.79 -3.10 45.55
C GLY A 244 -0.68 -4.04 45.08
N THR A 245 -0.70 -4.53 43.83
CA THR A 245 0.28 -5.52 43.31
C THR A 245 1.71 -5.00 43.20
N LEU A 246 1.91 -3.69 43.23
CA LEU A 246 3.23 -3.06 43.22
C LEU A 246 3.80 -2.84 44.63
N GLU A 247 3.02 -3.09 45.69
CA GLU A 247 3.53 -3.00 47.06
C GLU A 247 4.59 -4.11 47.33
N PRO A 248 5.60 -3.86 48.17
CA PRO A 248 6.69 -4.82 48.42
C PRO A 248 6.24 -6.19 48.94
N SER A 249 5.13 -6.25 49.67
CA SER A 249 4.55 -7.46 50.28
C SER A 249 3.39 -8.05 49.48
N ALA A 250 3.13 -7.55 48.27
CA ALA A 250 1.95 -7.92 47.50
C ALA A 250 2.09 -9.31 46.86
N THR A 251 0.99 -10.05 46.87
CA THR A 251 0.90 -11.35 46.17
C THR A 251 0.60 -11.12 44.69
N THR A 252 1.48 -11.62 43.81
CA THR A 252 1.36 -11.45 42.35
C THR A 252 0.69 -12.63 41.63
N GLN A 253 0.13 -13.58 42.38
CA GLN A 253 -0.49 -14.81 41.83
C GLN A 253 -1.70 -14.52 40.94
N MET A 254 -2.42 -13.42 41.19
CA MET A 254 -3.64 -13.04 40.47
C MET A 254 -3.37 -12.31 39.14
N ILE A 255 -2.12 -11.94 38.86
CA ILE A 255 -1.73 -11.19 37.66
C ILE A 255 -0.75 -11.97 36.79
N TYR A 256 -0.63 -11.55 35.55
CA TYR A 256 0.51 -11.88 34.71
C TYR A 256 1.72 -11.05 35.17
N THR A 257 2.87 -11.70 35.39
CA THR A 257 4.10 -11.02 35.82
C THR A 257 5.10 -10.83 34.68
N GLU A 258 5.01 -11.67 33.65
CA GLU A 258 5.83 -11.59 32.44
C GLU A 258 5.42 -10.40 31.56
N GLY A 259 6.41 -9.68 31.04
CA GLY A 259 6.20 -8.57 30.12
C GLY A 259 5.67 -9.00 28.74
N CYS A 260 4.96 -8.10 28.08
CA CYS A 260 4.41 -8.33 26.76
C CYS A 260 5.48 -8.38 25.66
N LEU A 261 6.54 -7.56 25.76
CA LEU A 261 7.62 -7.55 24.77
C LEU A 261 8.37 -8.88 24.67
N PRO A 262 8.89 -9.49 25.75
CA PRO A 262 9.55 -10.79 25.65
C PRO A 262 8.60 -11.90 25.19
N LYS A 263 7.32 -11.86 25.59
CA LYS A 263 6.31 -12.80 25.07
C LYS A 263 6.05 -12.63 23.58
N ALA A 264 5.95 -11.39 23.10
CA ALA A 264 5.77 -11.07 21.68
C ALA A 264 6.97 -11.54 20.85
N LEU A 265 8.19 -11.29 21.32
CA LEU A 265 9.42 -11.78 20.67
C LEU A 265 9.44 -13.30 20.59
N LYS A 266 9.12 -13.99 21.70
CA LYS A 266 9.05 -15.46 21.73
C LYS A 266 7.95 -16.01 20.82
N TRP A 267 6.83 -15.30 20.68
CA TRP A 267 5.78 -15.66 19.72
C TRP A 267 6.27 -15.48 18.28
N PHE A 268 6.97 -14.38 17.99
CA PHE A 268 7.53 -14.08 16.67
C PHE A 268 8.60 -15.08 16.27
N GLU A 269 9.52 -15.44 17.18
CA GLU A 269 10.55 -16.47 16.96
C GLU A 269 9.93 -17.82 16.57
N ARG A 270 8.80 -18.21 17.18
CA ARG A 270 8.08 -19.44 16.82
C ARG A 270 7.43 -19.39 15.43
N HIS A 271 7.01 -18.21 14.99
CA HIS A 271 6.30 -18.02 13.72
C HIS A 271 7.17 -17.39 12.63
N ILE A 272 8.48 -17.21 12.87
CA ILE A 272 9.38 -16.53 11.96
C ILE A 272 9.43 -17.19 10.58
N LEU A 273 9.35 -18.53 10.55
CA LEU A 273 9.34 -19.29 9.30
C LEU A 273 8.09 -18.96 8.46
N SER A 274 6.91 -18.92 9.09
CA SER A 274 5.66 -18.58 8.40
C SER A 274 5.70 -17.14 7.86
N VAL A 275 6.21 -16.19 8.65
CA VAL A 275 6.37 -14.79 8.23
C VAL A 275 7.34 -14.69 7.05
N ALA A 276 8.48 -15.38 7.11
CA ALA A 276 9.45 -15.41 6.02
C ALA A 276 8.87 -15.98 4.72
N ILE A 277 8.09 -17.07 4.81
CA ILE A 277 7.40 -17.66 3.65
C ILE A 277 6.45 -16.65 3.00
N VAL A 278 5.64 -15.94 3.79
CA VAL A 278 4.72 -14.91 3.26
C VAL A 278 5.49 -13.80 2.55
N ILE A 279 6.58 -13.31 3.13
CA ILE A 279 7.43 -12.26 2.52
C ILE A 279 7.99 -12.73 1.17
N VAL A 280 8.50 -13.97 1.10
CA VAL A 280 9.04 -14.54 -0.15
C VAL A 280 7.95 -14.69 -1.20
N ILE A 281 6.76 -15.17 -0.83
CA ILE A 281 5.62 -15.28 -1.76
C ILE A 281 5.24 -13.91 -2.32
N LEU A 282 5.13 -12.88 -1.46
CA LEU A 282 4.81 -11.52 -1.90
C LEU A 282 5.89 -10.96 -2.84
N ALA A 283 7.17 -11.17 -2.53
CA ALA A 283 8.28 -10.77 -3.38
C ALA A 283 8.22 -11.44 -4.77
N VAL A 284 7.94 -12.75 -4.82
CA VAL A 284 7.78 -13.49 -6.09
C VAL A 284 6.59 -12.97 -6.88
N LEU A 285 5.43 -12.76 -6.24
CA LEU A 285 4.24 -12.21 -6.91
C LEU A 285 4.50 -10.81 -7.49
N GLN A 286 5.27 -9.98 -6.79
CA GLN A 286 5.65 -8.65 -7.25
C GLN A 286 6.58 -8.72 -8.46
N ILE A 287 7.59 -9.59 -8.45
CA ILE A 287 8.49 -9.83 -9.60
C ILE A 287 7.70 -10.34 -10.80
N LEU A 288 6.82 -11.33 -10.61
CA LEU A 288 5.96 -11.85 -11.68
C LEU A 288 5.07 -10.75 -12.26
N SER A 289 4.50 -9.89 -11.41
CA SER A 289 3.68 -8.76 -11.86
C SER A 289 4.47 -7.77 -12.72
N ILE A 290 5.72 -7.49 -12.35
CA ILE A 290 6.63 -6.64 -13.15
C ILE A 290 6.94 -7.31 -14.49
N CYS A 291 7.32 -8.59 -14.48
CA CYS A 291 7.62 -9.35 -15.69
C CYS A 291 6.42 -9.40 -16.65
N PHE A 292 5.23 -9.73 -16.15
CA PHE A 292 4.02 -9.76 -16.97
C PHE A 292 3.66 -8.40 -17.53
N ALA A 293 3.78 -7.32 -16.74
CA ALA A 293 3.54 -5.97 -17.23
C ALA A 293 4.51 -5.55 -18.35
N GLN A 294 5.80 -5.90 -18.22
CA GLN A 294 6.82 -5.61 -19.22
C GLN A 294 6.65 -6.45 -20.48
N ASN A 295 6.34 -7.73 -20.34
CA ASN A 295 6.03 -8.62 -21.47
C ASN A 295 4.82 -8.08 -22.24
N LEU A 296 3.71 -7.80 -21.56
CA LEU A 296 2.52 -7.22 -22.18
C LEU A 296 2.82 -5.89 -22.87
N ARG A 297 3.63 -5.03 -22.25
CA ARG A 297 4.07 -3.76 -22.85
C ARG A 297 4.88 -3.99 -24.14
N ASN A 298 5.83 -4.92 -24.12
CA ASN A 298 6.66 -5.24 -25.28
C ASN A 298 5.82 -5.82 -26.42
N ASP A 299 4.88 -6.71 -26.12
CA ASP A 299 3.96 -7.28 -27.12
C ASP A 299 3.12 -6.17 -27.78
N ILE A 300 2.59 -5.23 -26.99
CA ILE A 300 1.83 -4.08 -27.52
C ILE A 300 2.72 -3.21 -28.43
N LEU A 301 3.99 -2.98 -28.07
CA LEU A 301 4.91 -2.18 -28.89
C LEU A 301 5.26 -2.88 -30.21
N VAL A 302 5.54 -4.18 -30.18
CA VAL A 302 5.81 -4.99 -31.37
C VAL A 302 4.58 -4.99 -32.30
N GLN A 303 3.38 -5.17 -31.73
CA GLN A 303 2.14 -5.11 -32.48
C GLN A 303 1.95 -3.72 -33.11
N LYS A 304 2.10 -2.62 -32.35
CA LYS A 304 2.04 -1.26 -32.91
C LYS A 304 3.03 -1.05 -34.05
N ALA A 305 4.26 -1.55 -33.92
CA ALA A 305 5.25 -1.49 -34.99
C ALA A 305 4.78 -2.25 -36.25
N LYS A 306 4.34 -3.51 -36.13
CA LYS A 306 3.80 -4.30 -37.25
C LYS A 306 2.69 -3.56 -37.99
N TRP A 307 1.78 -2.92 -37.26
CA TRP A 307 0.67 -2.19 -37.86
C TRP A 307 1.16 -0.97 -38.65
N THR A 308 2.12 -0.21 -38.10
CA THR A 308 2.70 0.94 -38.81
C THR A 308 3.40 0.55 -40.12
N TRP A 309 4.14 -0.57 -40.13
CA TRP A 309 4.79 -1.12 -41.33
C TRP A 309 3.78 -1.44 -42.44
N HIS A 310 2.65 -2.07 -42.11
CA HIS A 310 1.64 -2.44 -43.11
C HIS A 310 0.79 -1.25 -43.61
N THR A 311 0.67 -0.17 -42.84
CA THR A 311 -0.12 1.02 -43.25
C THR A 311 0.64 2.04 -44.10
N HIS A 312 1.97 2.07 -44.06
CA HIS A 312 2.79 2.97 -44.91
C HIS A 312 3.87 2.24 -45.72
N PRO A 313 3.52 1.41 -46.72
CA PRO A 313 4.52 0.74 -47.57
C PRO A 313 5.32 1.74 -48.44
N LEU A 314 4.69 2.84 -48.85
CA LEU A 314 5.19 3.75 -49.91
C LEU A 314 6.36 4.65 -49.50
N MET A 315 6.63 4.86 -48.20
CA MET A 315 7.82 5.63 -47.77
C MET A 315 9.10 4.80 -47.70
N ASN A 316 9.01 3.47 -47.69
CA ASN A 316 10.20 2.60 -47.63
C ASN A 316 10.68 2.14 -49.02
N TYR A 317 9.88 2.32 -50.07
CA TYR A 317 10.29 1.97 -51.44
C TYR A 317 11.18 3.05 -52.08
N HIS A 318 11.11 4.31 -51.63
CA HIS A 318 11.94 5.40 -52.17
C HIS A 318 13.34 5.52 -51.54
N ARG A 319 13.76 4.53 -50.73
CA ARG A 319 15.09 4.51 -50.11
C ARG A 319 16.02 3.43 -50.70
N TYR A 320 15.59 2.77 -51.77
CA TYR A 320 16.42 1.89 -52.59
C TYR A 320 16.48 2.42 -54.02
#